data_AF-A0A8T3ZUK8-F1
#
_entry.id   AF-A0A8T3ZUK8-F1
#
_cell.length_a   1.000
_cell.length_b   1.000
_cell.length_c   1.000
_cell.angle_alpha   90.00
_cell.angle_beta   90.00
_cell.angle_gamma   90.00
#
_symmetry.space_group_name_H-M   'P 1'
#
loop_
_entity.id
_entity.type
_entity.pdbx_description
1 polymer ?
#
loop_
_entity_poly.entity_id
_entity_poly.type
_entity_poly.pdbx_seq_one_letter_code
_entity_poly.pdbx_strand_id
1 'polypeptide(L)'
;MRRVILDANFMLLPLERKVDVYSKLEDFLDDRVGLFAPKAVFDELRGMAGRGNKEARVAKACLQLAQMRGVGEIASMNKKPDDAIMEIAQKTDVVCTVDAALAARLKGKGVRTVAVKANGNLASR
;
A
#
# COMPACT_ATOMS: atom_id res chain seq x y z
N MET A 1 -2.84 -14.91 10.01
CA MET A 1 -3.40 -13.64 9.49
C MET A 1 -2.41 -12.53 9.72
N ARG A 2 -1.57 -12.27 8.71
CA ARG A 2 -0.54 -11.24 8.72
C ARG A 2 -1.16 -9.89 8.39
N ARG A 3 -0.81 -8.85 9.15
CA ARG A 3 -1.21 -7.47 8.84
C ARG A 3 -0.28 -6.89 7.78
N VAL A 4 -0.87 -6.41 6.68
CA VAL A 4 -0.18 -5.82 5.54
C VAL A 4 -0.59 -4.36 5.42
N ILE A 5 0.36 -3.45 5.52
CA ILE A 5 0.15 -2.01 5.38
C ILE A 5 0.51 -1.59 3.95
N LEU A 6 -0.41 -0.94 3.26
CA LEU A 6 -0.29 -0.54 1.87
C LEU A 6 0.02 0.95 1.77
N ASP A 7 0.99 1.26 0.92
CA ASP A 7 1.28 2.61 0.44
C ASP A 7 0.42 2.97 -0.79
N ALA A 8 0.13 4.26 -0.98
CA ALA A 8 -0.69 4.75 -2.10
C ALA A 8 -0.14 4.29 -3.45
N ASN A 9 1.17 4.43 -3.64
CA ASN A 9 1.86 4.03 -4.86
C ASN A 9 1.70 2.53 -5.14
N PHE A 10 1.75 1.70 -4.10
CA PHE A 10 1.54 0.26 -4.25
C PHE A 10 0.09 -0.06 -4.63
N MET A 11 -0.88 0.62 -4.02
CA MET A 11 -2.31 0.44 -4.31
C MET A 11 -2.69 0.82 -5.75
N LEU A 12 -1.96 1.74 -6.38
CA LEU A 12 -2.17 2.17 -7.76
C LEU A 12 -1.61 1.18 -8.81
N LEU A 13 -0.63 0.35 -8.44
CA LEU A 13 0.03 -0.59 -9.36
C LEU A 13 -0.91 -1.52 -10.15
N PRO A 14 -1.97 -2.12 -9.58
CA PRO A 14 -2.92 -2.92 -10.36
C PRO A 14 -3.48 -2.20 -11.57
N LEU A 15 -3.71 -0.89 -11.45
CA LEU A 15 -4.38 -0.09 -12.46
C LEU A 15 -3.39 0.43 -13.50
N GLU A 16 -2.19 0.79 -13.05
CA GLU A 16 -1.13 1.31 -13.91
C GLU A 16 -0.45 0.21 -14.72
N ARG A 17 -0.19 -0.94 -14.09
CA ARG A 17 0.64 -2.01 -14.66
C ARG A 17 -0.13 -3.29 -15.00
N LYS A 18 -1.44 -3.33 -14.72
CA LYS A 18 -2.30 -4.52 -14.94
C LYS A 18 -1.78 -5.77 -14.23
N VAL A 19 -1.28 -5.60 -13.00
CA VAL A 19 -0.77 -6.71 -12.15
C VAL A 19 -1.69 -6.88 -10.95
N ASP A 20 -2.22 -8.09 -10.74
CA ASP A 20 -3.02 -8.38 -9.54
C ASP A 20 -2.12 -8.58 -8.31
N VAL A 21 -1.68 -7.47 -7.70
CA VAL A 21 -0.78 -7.51 -6.54
C VAL A 21 -1.48 -8.03 -5.28
N TYR A 22 -2.79 -7.85 -5.16
CA TYR A 22 -3.55 -8.25 -3.98
C TYR A 22 -3.59 -9.77 -3.85
N SER A 23 -3.98 -10.47 -4.92
CA SER A 23 -4.01 -11.94 -4.93
C SER A 23 -2.61 -12.52 -4.75
N LYS A 24 -1.58 -11.90 -5.36
CA LYS A 24 -0.18 -12.32 -5.21
C LYS A 24 0.37 -12.19 -3.79
N LEU A 25 -0.17 -11.30 -2.95
CA LEU A 25 0.36 -11.08 -1.61
C LEU A 25 0.14 -12.28 -0.68
N GLU A 26 -1.02 -12.94 -0.78
CA GLU A 26 -1.30 -14.15 0.02
C GLU A 26 -0.37 -15.29 -0.38
N ASP A 27 -0.26 -15.56 -1.68
CA ASP A 27 0.64 -16.59 -2.22
C ASP A 27 2.11 -16.31 -1.87
N PHE A 28 2.52 -15.04 -1.93
CA PHE A 28 3.91 -14.65 -1.66
C PHE A 28 4.27 -14.71 -0.18
N LEU A 29 3.32 -14.40 0.70
CA LEU A 29 3.55 -14.41 2.14
C LEU A 29 3.27 -15.77 2.79
N ASP A 30 2.67 -16.70 2.06
CA ASP A 30 2.27 -18.03 2.53
C ASP A 30 1.43 -17.95 3.83
N ASP A 31 0.58 -16.93 3.92
CA ASP A 31 -0.31 -16.65 5.06
C ASP A 31 -1.52 -15.86 4.56
N ARG A 32 -2.64 -15.95 5.29
CA ARG A 32 -3.78 -15.06 5.05
C ARG A 32 -3.39 -13.65 5.42
N VAL A 33 -3.80 -12.67 4.63
CA VAL A 33 -3.43 -11.26 4.86
C VAL A 33 -4.65 -10.41 5.23
N GLY A 34 -4.46 -9.53 6.22
CA GLY A 34 -5.35 -8.40 6.45
C GLY A 34 -4.74 -7.16 5.80
N LEU A 35 -5.44 -6.57 4.84
CA LEU A 35 -4.97 -5.40 4.09
C LEU A 35 -5.42 -4.11 4.79
N PHE A 36 -4.49 -3.18 4.99
CA PHE A 36 -4.78 -1.91 5.62
C PHE A 36 -3.97 -0.76 5.01
N ALA A 37 -4.47 0.46 5.12
CA ALA A 37 -3.71 1.68 4.84
C ALA A 37 -4.09 2.77 5.85
N PRO A 38 -3.18 3.71 6.17
CA PRO A 38 -3.54 4.82 7.03
C PRO A 38 -4.52 5.76 6.35
N LYS A 39 -5.33 6.47 7.13
CA LYS A 39 -6.24 7.51 6.62
C LYS A 39 -5.55 8.51 5.67
N ALA A 40 -4.31 8.91 5.97
CA ALA A 40 -3.54 9.82 5.13
C ALA A 40 -3.36 9.32 3.68
N VAL A 41 -3.18 8.01 3.48
CA VAL A 41 -3.10 7.40 2.13
C VAL A 41 -4.43 7.53 1.41
N PHE A 42 -5.55 7.24 2.09
CA PHE A 42 -6.87 7.40 1.49
C PHE A 42 -7.21 8.86 1.18
N ASP A 43 -6.83 9.79 2.05
CA ASP A 43 -7.06 11.22 1.84
C ASP A 43 -6.26 11.75 0.63
N GLU A 44 -5.03 11.29 0.43
CA GLU A 44 -4.25 11.59 -0.78
C GLU A 44 -4.93 11.06 -2.04
N LEU A 45 -5.35 9.78 -2.04
CA LEU A 45 -6.07 9.19 -3.17
C LEU A 45 -7.40 9.90 -3.46
N ARG A 46 -8.16 10.30 -2.43
CA ARG A 46 -9.38 11.10 -2.57
C ARG A 46 -9.08 12.48 -3.15
N GLY A 47 -7.98 13.11 -2.71
CA GLY A 47 -7.50 14.38 -3.26
C GLY A 47 -7.13 14.27 -4.74
N MET A 48 -6.43 13.21 -5.14
CA MET A 48 -6.11 12.91 -6.55
C MET A 48 -7.39 12.69 -7.38
N ALA A 49 -8.34 11.93 -6.84
CA ALA A 49 -9.63 11.65 -7.48
C ALA A 49 -10.46 12.92 -7.79
N GLY A 50 -10.19 14.05 -7.13
CA GLY A 50 -10.85 15.33 -7.36
C GLY A 50 -10.31 16.15 -8.53
N ARG A 51 -9.12 15.83 -9.09
CA ARG A 51 -8.38 16.73 -9.99
C ARG A 51 -8.84 16.76 -11.46
N GLY A 52 -9.88 16.00 -11.82
CA GLY A 52 -10.47 16.03 -13.18
C GLY A 52 -9.57 15.52 -14.33
N ASN A 53 -8.36 15.04 -14.03
CA ASN A 53 -7.37 14.59 -15.01
C ASN A 53 -7.37 13.05 -15.16
N LYS A 54 -6.42 12.50 -15.95
CA LYS A 54 -6.27 11.04 -16.12
C LYS A 54 -5.98 10.33 -14.79
N GLU A 55 -5.13 10.92 -13.96
CA GLU A 55 -4.78 10.39 -12.64
C GLU A 55 -5.99 10.30 -11.72
N ALA A 56 -6.91 11.27 -11.80
CA ALA A 56 -8.15 11.25 -11.03
C ALA A 56 -9.01 10.01 -11.33
N ARG A 57 -9.06 9.57 -12.59
CA ARG A 57 -9.76 8.33 -12.96
C ARG A 57 -9.09 7.10 -12.36
N VAL A 58 -7.76 7.05 -12.37
CA VAL A 58 -6.99 5.95 -11.77
C VAL A 58 -7.20 5.93 -10.25
N ALA A 59 -7.13 7.07 -9.58
CA ALA A 59 -7.35 7.18 -8.14
C ALA A 59 -8.77 6.76 -7.72
N LYS A 60 -9.81 7.12 -8.51
CA LYS A 60 -11.19 6.64 -8.27
C LYS A 60 -11.29 5.12 -8.37
N ALA A 61 -10.72 4.54 -9.42
CA ALA A 61 -10.70 3.10 -9.58
C ALA A 61 -9.89 2.42 -8.46
N CYS A 62 -8.83 3.07 -7.96
CA CYS A 62 -8.01 2.56 -6.85
C CYS A 62 -8.82 2.47 -5.57
N LEU A 63 -9.55 3.54 -5.23
CA LEU A 63 -10.44 3.57 -4.06
C LEU A 63 -11.55 2.49 -4.15
N GLN A 64 -12.16 2.32 -5.33
CA GLN A 64 -13.15 1.27 -5.55
C GLN A 64 -12.54 -0.14 -5.39
N LEU A 65 -11.36 -0.37 -5.96
CA LEU A 65 -10.65 -1.64 -5.85
C LEU A 65 -10.26 -1.94 -4.39
N ALA A 66 -9.78 -0.93 -3.67
CA ALA A 66 -9.46 -1.05 -2.25
C ALA A 66 -10.69 -1.44 -1.42
N GLN A 67 -11.85 -0.83 -1.70
CA GLN A 67 -13.11 -1.20 -1.08
C GLN A 67 -13.51 -2.65 -1.41
N MET A 68 -13.46 -3.05 -2.67
CA MET A 68 -13.78 -4.42 -3.11
C MET A 68 -12.88 -5.48 -2.49
N ARG A 69 -11.60 -5.16 -2.26
CA ARG A 69 -10.62 -6.04 -1.61
C ARG A 69 -10.67 -5.96 -0.07
N GLY A 70 -11.53 -5.12 0.50
CA GLY A 70 -11.67 -4.99 1.95
C GLY A 70 -10.45 -4.37 2.64
N VAL A 71 -9.76 -3.43 1.97
CA VAL A 71 -8.63 -2.71 2.58
C VAL A 71 -9.16 -1.81 3.71
N GLY A 72 -8.75 -2.11 4.94
CA GLY A 72 -9.16 -1.37 6.13
C GLY A 72 -8.43 -0.03 6.28
N GLU A 73 -9.14 1.00 6.74
CA GLU A 73 -8.55 2.28 7.12
C GLU A 73 -8.05 2.22 8.58
N ILE A 74 -6.78 2.59 8.81
CA ILE A 74 -6.19 2.70 10.15
C ILE A 74 -5.98 4.18 10.50
N ALA A 75 -6.33 4.54 11.73
CA ALA A 75 -6.09 5.88 12.25
C ALA A 75 -4.58 6.14 12.47
N SER A 76 -4.15 7.34 12.13
CA SER A 76 -2.80 7.85 12.36
C SER A 76 -2.91 9.35 12.65
N MET A 77 -2.01 9.87 13.49
CA MET A 77 -1.95 11.32 13.77
C MET A 77 -1.23 12.09 12.66
N ASN A 78 -0.40 11.42 11.88
CA ASN A 78 0.34 12.02 10.77
C ASN A 78 -0.54 12.22 9.53
N LYS A 79 -0.42 13.40 8.92
CA LYS A 79 -1.12 13.73 7.66
C LYS A 79 -0.33 13.33 6.41
N LYS A 80 0.96 13.07 6.55
CA LYS A 80 1.82 12.62 5.45
C LYS A 80 1.76 11.10 5.36
N PRO A 81 1.47 10.51 4.18
CA PRO A 81 1.37 9.06 4.00
C PRO A 81 2.57 8.29 4.57
N ASP A 82 3.79 8.65 4.19
CA ASP A 82 5.01 7.99 4.65
C ASP A 82 5.16 8.01 6.17
N ASP A 83 4.94 9.17 6.79
CA ASP A 83 5.07 9.32 8.24
C ASP A 83 3.94 8.59 8.98
N ALA A 84 2.73 8.56 8.40
CA ALA A 84 1.62 7.78 8.91
C ALA A 84 1.87 6.27 8.85
N ILE A 85 2.45 5.78 7.74
CA ILE A 85 2.88 4.38 7.60
C ILE A 85 3.95 4.06 8.65
N MET A 86 4.94 4.93 8.81
CA MET A 86 5.99 4.77 9.83
C MET A 86 5.44 4.75 11.25
N GLU A 87 4.41 5.55 11.55
CA GLU A 87 3.72 5.58 12.84
C GLU A 87 3.03 4.25 13.13
N ILE A 88 2.20 3.75 12.21
CA ILE A 88 1.33 2.59 12.46
C ILE A 88 2.05 1.24 12.29
N ALA A 89 3.12 1.19 11.49
CA ALA A 89 3.83 -0.05 11.19
C ALA A 89 4.57 -0.62 12.40
N GLN A 90 4.33 -1.89 12.70
CA GLN A 90 4.97 -2.68 13.75
C GLN A 90 5.92 -3.71 13.14
N LYS A 91 6.87 -4.23 13.93
CA LYS A 91 7.85 -5.24 13.46
C LYS A 91 7.22 -6.52 12.90
N THR A 92 6.02 -6.83 13.37
CA THR A 92 5.23 -7.99 12.92
C THR A 92 4.52 -7.76 11.59
N ASP A 93 4.40 -6.50 11.15
CA ASP A 93 3.71 -6.14 9.92
C ASP A 93 4.60 -6.35 8.68
N VAL A 94 3.94 -6.39 7.54
CA VAL A 94 4.59 -6.25 6.23
C VAL A 94 4.11 -4.95 5.61
N VAL A 95 5.03 -4.10 5.14
CA VAL A 95 4.66 -2.88 4.42
C VAL A 95 4.91 -3.06 2.93
N CYS A 96 3.91 -2.74 2.12
CA CYS A 96 3.98 -2.79 0.68
C CYS A 96 4.22 -1.39 0.12
N THR A 97 5.44 -1.12 -0.36
CA THR A 97 5.83 0.15 -0.98
C THR A 97 6.87 -0.10 -2.08
N VAL A 98 6.87 0.77 -3.09
CA VAL A 98 7.91 0.82 -4.13
C VAL A 98 8.94 1.92 -3.86
N ASP A 99 8.71 2.75 -2.85
CA ASP A 99 9.63 3.82 -2.46
C ASP A 99 10.83 3.25 -1.69
N ALA A 100 12.03 3.51 -2.20
CA ALA A 100 13.26 2.99 -1.61
C ALA A 100 13.63 3.68 -0.29
N ALA A 101 13.30 4.96 -0.14
CA ALA A 101 13.58 5.73 1.08
C ALA A 101 12.65 5.30 2.23
N LEU A 102 11.34 5.14 1.96
CA LEU A 102 10.40 4.59 2.93
C LEU A 102 10.78 3.16 3.32
N ALA A 103 11.13 2.31 2.35
CA ALA A 103 11.58 0.95 2.62
C ALA A 103 12.83 0.90 3.51
N ALA A 104 13.82 1.78 3.27
CA ALA A 104 15.01 1.88 4.10
C ALA A 104 14.69 2.31 5.54
N ARG A 105 13.80 3.30 5.73
CA ARG A 105 13.34 3.74 7.06
C ARG A 105 12.64 2.63 7.83
N LEU A 106 11.76 1.88 7.16
CA LEU A 106 11.03 0.75 7.75
C LEU A 106 11.96 -0.40 8.14
N LYS A 107 12.95 -0.70 7.28
CA LYS A 107 13.97 -1.70 7.58
C LYS A 107 14.80 -1.31 8.80
N GLY A 108 15.13 -0.03 8.95
CA GLY A 108 15.77 0.49 10.17
C GLY A 108 14.94 0.28 11.45
N LYS A 109 13.60 0.24 11.34
CA LYS A 109 12.67 -0.10 12.43
C LYS A 109 12.48 -1.61 12.62
N GLY A 110 13.08 -2.43 11.77
CA GLY A 110 12.93 -3.90 11.76
C GLY A 110 11.59 -4.36 11.18
N VAL A 111 10.95 -3.54 10.34
CA VAL A 111 9.70 -3.88 9.65
C VAL A 111 10.03 -4.49 8.28
N ARG A 112 9.39 -5.62 7.94
CA ARG A 112 9.56 -6.27 6.64
C ARG A 112 8.88 -5.45 5.55
N THR A 113 9.53 -5.32 4.40
CA THR A 113 8.97 -4.59 3.25
C THR A 113 8.84 -5.48 2.02
N VAL A 114 7.80 -5.23 1.22
CA VAL A 114 7.52 -5.93 -0.03
C VAL A 114 7.30 -4.90 -1.14
N ALA A 115 7.92 -5.13 -2.29
CA ALA A 115 7.78 -4.28 -3.47
C ALA A 115 7.42 -5.12 -4.70
N VAL A 116 6.88 -4.47 -5.74
CA VAL A 116 6.67 -5.09 -7.06
C VAL A 116 7.84 -4.73 -7.98
N LYS A 117 8.50 -5.73 -8.54
CA LYS A 117 9.57 -5.57 -9.54
C LYS A 117 8.99 -5.16 -10.90
N ALA A 118 9.87 -4.69 -11.80
CA ALA A 118 9.49 -4.30 -13.16
C ALA A 118 8.81 -5.44 -13.95
N ASN A 119 9.15 -6.69 -13.67
CA ASN A 119 8.53 -7.88 -14.26
C ASN A 119 7.19 -8.29 -13.61
N GLY A 120 6.65 -7.48 -12.68
CA GLY A 120 5.38 -7.75 -12.00
C GLY A 120 5.45 -8.78 -10.87
N ASN A 121 6.63 -9.26 -10.51
CA ASN A 121 6.81 -10.18 -9.38
C ASN A 121 7.02 -9.43 -8.06
N LEU A 122 6.53 -10.00 -6.96
CA LEU A 122 6.78 -9.48 -5.62
C LEU A 122 8.20 -9.83 -5.17
N ALA A 123 8.78 -8.94 -4.38
CA ALA A 123 10.08 -9.14 -3.76
C ALA A 123 10.12 -8.55 -2.36
N SER A 124 10.68 -9.31 -1.43
CA SER A 124 10.93 -8.84 -0.07
C SER A 124 12.24 -8.05 -0.02
N ARG A 125 12.29 -6.99 0.78
CA ARG A 125 13.49 -6.16 1.02
C ARG A 125 13.79 -6.00 2.51
#